data_AF-A0A7X9C5J9-F1
#
_entry.id   AF-A0A7X9C5J9-F1
#
_cell.length_a   1.000
_cell.length_b   1.000
_cell.length_c   1.000
_cell.angle_alpha   90.00
_cell.angle_beta   90.00
_cell.angle_gamma   90.00
#
_symmetry.space_group_name_H-M   'P 1'
#
loop_
_entity.id
_entity.type
_entity.pdbx_description
1 polymer ?
#
loop_
_entity_poly.entity_id
_entity_poly.type
_entity_poly.pdbx_seq_one_letter_code
_entity_poly.pdbx_strand_id
1 'polypeptide(L)'
;MGDKKIDPFILYRTYPNVQDMFVNKAGTVEEVKNDCVVVLDTNILLLPYTISNSSLQEIKSVYEFLAKDKRLFIPGQVAREFAKNRPLKLAELHQQLLNKKSKFTLKDSDNHPLLKSFLEYEQMLEIEDEMKELIKEYKGVLDELIKTIRSWNWDDPVSTLYSKIFTPDRIIDLELSKELEKTLTDDFSWRNSHNIPPGYKDNAKSNGGIGDYLIWKTILQLAKKTKKDVIFVTNDKKPDWYHRSNNIPLYPRHELVAEFSRETQGQILHIMPLSSFLTCFDVEATALSELENREKQDSEDTMVLDIKEISKVISHKWMQEEKNHRDYTRLISMVEEIIGEMTDWFLSEYETPANAVFYDGREGGYQYFNGEPCDPFDVLSSKYPQYPKIVINKATKRLRALYGEDWVRIGDY
;
A
#
# COMPACT_ATOMS: atom_id res chain seq x y z
N MET A 1 19.25 10.17 -19.26
CA MET A 1 19.21 10.05 -17.79
C MET A 1 20.19 11.09 -17.26
N GLY A 2 19.70 12.21 -16.72
CA GLY A 2 20.58 13.18 -16.09
C GLY A 2 21.16 12.59 -14.82
N ASP A 3 22.45 12.82 -14.56
CA ASP A 3 23.12 12.40 -13.33
C ASP A 3 22.26 12.81 -12.13
N LYS A 4 21.87 11.84 -11.30
CA LYS A 4 21.33 12.14 -9.98
C LYS A 4 22.44 12.87 -9.23
N LYS A 5 22.36 14.18 -9.12
CA LYS A 5 23.22 14.95 -8.22
C LYS A 5 22.88 14.50 -6.80
N ILE A 6 23.69 13.59 -6.27
CA ILE A 6 23.64 13.15 -4.89
C ILE A 6 23.97 14.36 -4.02
N ASP A 7 23.07 14.71 -3.11
CA ASP A 7 23.29 15.74 -2.10
C ASP A 7 24.11 15.14 -0.95
N PRO A 8 25.40 15.47 -0.80
CA PRO A 8 26.24 14.90 0.25
C PRO A 8 25.79 15.30 1.66
N PHE A 9 24.93 16.31 1.79
CA PHE A 9 24.38 16.77 3.07
C PHE A 9 22.94 16.30 3.29
N ILE A 10 22.51 15.24 2.59
CA ILE A 10 21.15 14.69 2.72
C ILE A 10 20.75 14.42 4.17
N LEU A 11 21.60 13.79 4.97
CA LEU A 11 21.29 13.48 6.38
C LEU A 11 21.09 14.76 7.19
N TYR A 12 21.92 15.77 6.97
CA TYR A 12 21.81 17.06 7.62
C TYR A 12 20.49 17.78 7.27
N ARG A 13 20.05 17.69 6.01
CA ARG A 13 18.80 18.31 5.54
C ARG A 13 17.56 17.56 6.01
N THR A 14 17.61 16.24 6.06
CA THR A 14 16.51 15.39 6.53
C THR A 14 16.35 15.49 8.05
N TYR A 15 17.47 15.56 8.79
CA TYR A 15 17.51 15.62 10.25
C TYR A 15 18.28 16.85 10.75
N PRO A 16 17.76 18.07 10.54
CA PRO A 16 18.45 19.31 10.90
C PRO A 16 18.62 19.49 12.42
N ASN A 17 17.70 18.92 13.22
CA ASN A 17 17.72 18.99 14.68
C ASN A 17 18.01 17.62 15.28
N VAL A 18 19.29 17.24 15.35
CA VAL A 18 19.70 15.89 15.84
C VAL A 18 19.32 15.62 17.29
N GLN A 19 19.15 16.67 18.11
CA GLN A 19 18.78 16.53 19.53
C GLN A 19 17.36 15.97 19.67
N ASP A 20 16.45 16.38 18.78
CA ASP A 20 15.05 15.95 18.76
C ASP A 20 14.93 14.42 18.57
N MET A 21 15.92 13.79 17.94
CA MET A 21 15.95 12.34 17.70
C MET A 21 16.10 11.51 18.97
N PHE A 22 16.72 12.07 20.02
CA PHE A 22 16.96 11.38 21.28
C PHE A 22 15.98 11.79 22.38
N VAL A 23 15.35 12.96 22.24
CA VAL A 23 14.47 13.55 23.27
C VAL A 23 13.00 13.25 23.00
N ASN A 24 12.59 13.19 21.73
CA ASN A 24 11.19 12.94 21.39
C ASN A 24 10.83 11.49 21.69
N LYS A 25 10.00 11.29 22.71
CA LYS A 25 9.34 10.01 22.94
C LYS A 25 8.17 9.90 21.97
N ALA A 26 8.08 8.79 21.25
CA ALA A 26 6.82 8.39 20.65
C ALA A 26 5.87 8.09 21.81
N GLY A 27 4.90 8.98 22.07
CA GLY A 27 3.81 8.66 22.99
C GLY A 27 3.02 7.46 22.49
N THR A 28 2.15 6.92 23.32
CA THR A 28 1.28 5.81 22.96
C THR A 28 0.00 6.32 22.31
N VAL A 29 -0.66 5.46 21.52
CA VAL A 29 -1.95 5.79 20.92
C VAL A 29 -2.97 6.09 22.01
N GLU A 30 -2.90 5.36 23.12
CA GLU A 30 -3.77 5.52 24.29
C GLU A 30 -3.63 6.90 24.94
N GLU A 31 -2.43 7.49 24.92
CA GLU A 31 -2.18 8.83 25.45
C GLU A 31 -2.82 9.92 24.57
N VAL A 32 -2.77 9.75 23.23
CA VAL A 32 -3.20 10.80 22.29
C VAL A 32 -4.64 10.63 21.80
N LYS A 33 -5.22 9.42 21.86
CA LYS A 33 -6.51 9.10 21.21
C LYS A 33 -7.70 9.93 21.68
N ASN A 34 -7.61 10.59 22.83
CA ASN A 34 -8.69 11.42 23.36
C ASN A 34 -8.59 12.89 22.94
N ASP A 35 -7.40 13.37 22.54
CA ASP A 35 -7.17 14.78 22.18
C ASP A 35 -6.31 14.95 20.90
N CYS A 36 -6.47 14.05 19.94
CA CYS A 36 -5.79 14.13 18.65
C CYS A 36 -6.74 14.52 17.51
N VAL A 37 -6.15 14.97 16.40
CA VAL A 37 -6.81 15.04 15.10
C VAL A 37 -6.63 13.71 14.37
N VAL A 38 -7.70 13.25 13.72
CA VAL A 38 -7.72 12.04 12.90
C VAL A 38 -7.80 12.45 11.44
N VAL A 39 -6.85 11.97 10.64
CA VAL A 39 -6.79 12.23 9.20
C VAL A 39 -6.94 10.91 8.45
N LEU A 40 -7.90 10.83 7.54
CA LEU A 40 -8.12 9.61 6.74
C LEU A 40 -7.47 9.70 5.37
N ASP A 41 -6.93 8.57 4.92
CA ASP A 41 -6.39 8.37 3.58
C ASP A 41 -7.46 7.92 2.56
N THR A 42 -7.14 7.99 1.27
CA THR A 42 -8.00 7.58 0.15
C THR A 42 -8.40 6.12 0.23
N ASN A 43 -7.46 5.22 0.56
CA ASN A 43 -7.75 3.78 0.64
C ASN A 43 -8.77 3.47 1.74
N ILE A 44 -8.76 4.23 2.84
CA ILE A 44 -9.73 4.14 3.93
C ILE A 44 -11.11 4.59 3.48
N LEU A 45 -11.19 5.66 2.68
CA LEU A 45 -12.47 6.12 2.15
C LEU A 45 -13.10 5.13 1.15
N LEU A 46 -12.28 4.38 0.42
CA LEU A 46 -12.74 3.41 -0.59
C LEU A 46 -13.06 2.02 -0.01
N LEU A 47 -12.51 1.66 1.16
CA LEU A 47 -12.69 0.35 1.79
C LEU A 47 -14.17 0.00 2.05
N PRO A 48 -15.06 0.92 2.45
CA PRO A 48 -16.49 0.65 2.59
C PRO A 48 -17.21 0.01 1.41
N TYR A 49 -16.69 0.11 0.18
CA TYR A 49 -17.29 -0.54 -0.98
C TYR A 49 -17.05 -2.06 -1.03
N THR A 50 -16.18 -2.61 -0.18
CA THR A 50 -15.81 -4.04 -0.18
C THR A 50 -16.22 -4.78 1.09
N ILE A 51 -16.90 -4.12 2.03
CA ILE A 51 -17.29 -4.69 3.33
C ILE A 51 -18.82 -4.80 3.46
N SER A 52 -19.25 -5.49 4.50
CA SER A 52 -20.66 -5.63 4.86
C SER A 52 -21.29 -4.31 5.31
N ASN A 53 -22.62 -4.23 5.17
CA ASN A 53 -23.37 -3.06 5.65
C ASN A 53 -23.29 -2.90 7.18
N SER A 54 -23.15 -3.99 7.95
CA SER A 54 -22.94 -3.91 9.40
C SER A 54 -21.62 -3.20 9.74
N SER A 55 -20.52 -3.61 9.11
CA SER A 55 -19.21 -2.98 9.31
C SER A 55 -19.21 -1.51 8.84
N LEU A 56 -19.98 -1.18 7.80
CA LEU A 56 -20.20 0.21 7.40
C LEU A 56 -20.90 1.04 8.49
N GLN A 57 -21.89 0.48 9.21
CA GLN A 57 -22.55 1.20 10.31
C GLN A 57 -21.62 1.41 11.52
N GLU A 58 -20.71 0.48 11.78
CA GLU A 58 -19.68 0.66 12.82
C GLU A 58 -18.73 1.81 12.46
N ILE A 59 -18.19 1.81 11.24
CA ILE A 59 -17.34 2.89 10.71
C ILE A 59 -18.09 4.22 10.78
N LYS A 60 -19.35 4.24 10.37
CA LYS A 60 -20.22 5.42 10.42
C LYS A 60 -20.29 5.99 11.84
N SER A 61 -20.50 5.14 12.84
CA SER A 61 -20.68 5.56 14.23
C SER A 61 -19.42 6.25 14.77
N VAL A 62 -18.25 5.66 14.50
CA VAL A 62 -16.96 6.25 14.90
C VAL A 62 -16.70 7.57 14.16
N TYR A 63 -16.95 7.62 12.85
CA TYR A 63 -16.73 8.83 12.07
C TYR A 63 -17.68 9.95 12.47
N GLU A 64 -18.96 9.66 12.73
CA GLU A 64 -19.93 10.64 13.23
C GLU A 64 -19.53 11.18 14.62
N PHE A 65 -19.01 10.32 15.50
CA PHE A 65 -18.50 10.72 16.81
C PHE A 65 -17.33 11.71 16.67
N LEU A 66 -16.29 11.34 15.91
CA LEU A 66 -15.11 12.19 15.69
C LEU A 66 -15.43 13.48 14.94
N ALA A 67 -16.36 13.40 14.00
CA ALA A 67 -16.90 14.54 13.29
C ALA A 67 -17.56 15.54 14.26
N LYS A 68 -18.45 15.06 15.15
CA LYS A 68 -19.12 15.92 16.15
C LYS A 68 -18.11 16.60 17.07
N ASP A 69 -17.03 15.89 17.43
CA ASP A 69 -15.94 16.43 18.24
C ASP A 69 -14.94 17.30 17.45
N LYS A 70 -15.18 17.53 16.16
CA LYS A 70 -14.33 18.32 15.24
C LYS A 70 -12.89 17.79 15.16
N ARG A 71 -12.74 16.47 15.19
CA ARG A 71 -11.45 15.77 15.15
C ARG A 71 -11.20 15.02 13.85
N LEU A 72 -12.21 14.79 13.02
CA LEU A 72 -12.06 14.04 11.77
C LEU A 72 -11.86 14.97 10.57
N PHE A 73 -10.78 14.75 9.82
CA PHE A 73 -10.43 15.53 8.64
C PHE A 73 -9.96 14.65 7.49
N ILE A 74 -10.06 15.19 6.28
CA ILE A 74 -9.44 14.61 5.08
C ILE A 74 -8.67 15.68 4.30
N PRO A 75 -7.51 15.35 3.72
CA PRO A 75 -6.84 16.22 2.76
C PRO A 75 -7.66 16.39 1.48
N GLY A 76 -7.58 17.56 0.85
CA GLY A 76 -8.24 17.83 -0.43
C GLY A 76 -7.76 16.86 -1.53
N GLN A 77 -6.50 16.42 -1.47
CA GLN A 77 -5.97 15.39 -2.36
C GLN A 77 -6.68 14.05 -2.18
N VAL A 78 -6.97 13.65 -0.93
CA VAL A 78 -7.75 12.43 -0.63
C VAL A 78 -9.16 12.53 -1.22
N ALA A 79 -9.82 13.69 -1.06
CA ALA A 79 -11.15 13.92 -1.64
C ALA A 79 -11.14 13.81 -3.18
N ARG A 80 -10.11 14.36 -3.84
CA ARG A 80 -9.92 14.26 -5.30
C ARG A 80 -9.70 12.82 -5.76
N GLU A 81 -8.86 12.07 -5.05
CA GLU A 81 -8.59 10.67 -5.38
C GLU A 81 -9.80 9.78 -5.13
N PHE A 82 -10.55 10.02 -4.05
CA PHE A 82 -11.82 9.35 -3.80
C PHE A 82 -12.80 9.59 -4.95
N ALA A 83 -12.99 10.85 -5.37
CA ALA A 83 -13.87 11.19 -6.50
C ALA A 83 -13.45 10.50 -7.81
N LYS A 84 -12.13 10.40 -8.06
CA LYS A 84 -11.58 9.70 -9.23
C LYS A 84 -11.77 8.18 -9.17
N ASN A 85 -11.57 7.57 -8.01
CA ASN A 85 -11.51 6.12 -7.86
C ASN A 85 -12.85 5.47 -7.48
N ARG A 86 -13.80 6.23 -6.92
CA ARG A 86 -15.15 5.77 -6.57
C ARG A 86 -15.85 5.08 -7.76
N PRO A 87 -15.91 5.66 -8.98
CA PRO A 87 -16.55 4.99 -10.11
C PRO A 87 -15.94 3.63 -10.46
N LEU A 88 -14.63 3.45 -10.23
CA LEU A 88 -13.94 2.18 -10.47
C LEU A 88 -14.42 1.12 -9.46
N LYS A 89 -14.56 1.47 -8.19
CA LYS A 89 -15.10 0.54 -7.17
C LYS A 89 -16.53 0.12 -7.46
N LEU A 90 -17.37 1.04 -7.92
CA LEU A 90 -18.73 0.72 -8.37
C LEU A 90 -18.74 -0.15 -9.62
N ALA A 91 -17.82 0.08 -10.56
CA ALA A 91 -17.67 -0.76 -11.75
C ALA A 91 -17.21 -2.19 -11.39
N GLU A 92 -16.27 -2.33 -10.45
CA GLU A 92 -15.83 -3.63 -9.91
C GLU A 92 -17.02 -4.39 -9.28
N LEU A 93 -17.79 -3.74 -8.42
CA LEU A 93 -19.00 -4.32 -7.81
C LEU A 93 -20.01 -4.78 -8.87
N HIS A 94 -20.27 -3.92 -9.86
CA HIS A 94 -21.16 -4.24 -10.98
C HIS A 94 -20.66 -5.46 -11.79
N GLN A 95 -19.36 -5.52 -12.09
CA GLN A 95 -18.75 -6.67 -12.78
C GLN A 95 -18.85 -7.96 -11.97
N GLN A 96 -18.65 -7.91 -10.65
CA GLN A 96 -18.80 -9.09 -9.79
C GLN A 96 -20.22 -9.65 -9.83
N LEU A 97 -21.25 -8.79 -9.84
CA LEU A 97 -22.64 -9.20 -9.97
C LEU A 97 -22.95 -9.81 -11.34
N LEU A 98 -22.44 -9.22 -12.43
CA LEU A 98 -22.57 -9.79 -13.77
C LEU A 98 -21.90 -11.16 -13.89
N ASN A 99 -20.70 -11.31 -13.31
CA ASN A 99 -19.99 -12.59 -13.27
C ASN A 99 -20.75 -13.62 -12.42
N LYS A 100 -21.42 -13.19 -11.35
CA LYS A 100 -22.30 -14.07 -10.56
C LYS A 100 -23.50 -14.52 -11.38
N LYS A 101 -24.06 -13.64 -12.21
CA LYS A 101 -25.18 -13.95 -13.12
C LYS A 101 -24.81 -15.01 -14.17
N SER A 102 -23.61 -14.92 -14.75
CA SER A 102 -23.19 -15.83 -15.83
C SER A 102 -22.86 -17.26 -15.36
N LYS A 103 -22.42 -17.42 -14.10
CA LYS A 103 -22.09 -18.73 -13.50
C LYS A 103 -23.28 -19.66 -13.36
N PHE A 104 -24.49 -19.14 -13.18
CA PHE A 104 -25.71 -19.95 -13.02
C PHE A 104 -26.40 -20.16 -14.37
N THR A 105 -25.76 -20.91 -15.26
CA THR A 105 -26.38 -21.34 -16.53
C THR A 105 -26.43 -22.85 -16.51
N LEU A 106 -27.63 -23.41 -16.37
CA LEU A 106 -27.84 -24.83 -16.64
C LEU A 106 -27.66 -25.03 -18.15
N LYS A 107 -26.86 -26.02 -18.52
CA LYS A 107 -26.90 -26.54 -19.89
C LYS A 107 -28.23 -27.25 -20.07
N ASP A 108 -28.78 -27.21 -21.27
CA ASP A 108 -29.90 -28.07 -21.60
C ASP A 108 -29.50 -29.52 -21.35
N SER A 109 -30.39 -30.29 -20.70
CA SER A 109 -30.12 -31.70 -20.41
C SER A 109 -29.84 -32.42 -21.71
N ASP A 110 -28.73 -33.14 -21.81
CA ASP A 110 -28.53 -34.06 -22.92
C ASP A 110 -29.65 -35.12 -22.84
N ASN A 111 -30.54 -35.09 -23.83
CA ASN A 111 -31.66 -36.03 -23.89
C ASN A 111 -31.08 -37.42 -24.12
N HIS A 112 -31.22 -38.30 -23.14
CA HIS A 112 -30.70 -39.67 -23.18
C HIS A 112 -31.88 -40.65 -23.21
N PRO A 113 -32.40 -41.03 -24.40
CA PRO A 113 -33.57 -41.89 -24.52
C PRO A 113 -33.46 -43.22 -23.77
N LEU A 114 -32.24 -43.77 -23.63
CA LEU A 114 -31.97 -45.01 -22.91
C LEU A 114 -32.28 -44.90 -21.40
N LEU A 115 -32.14 -43.71 -20.82
CA LEU A 115 -32.30 -43.50 -19.38
C LEU A 115 -33.75 -43.23 -18.97
N LYS A 116 -34.65 -42.99 -19.92
CA LYS A 116 -36.07 -42.70 -19.65
C LYS A 116 -36.84 -43.82 -18.97
N SER A 117 -36.31 -45.04 -18.96
CA SER A 117 -36.92 -46.17 -18.25
C SER A 117 -36.61 -46.20 -16.76
N PHE A 118 -35.71 -45.34 -16.26
CA PHE A 118 -35.30 -45.29 -14.86
C PHE A 118 -36.04 -44.15 -14.13
N LEU A 119 -36.63 -44.45 -12.98
CA LEU A 119 -37.36 -43.47 -12.16
C LEU A 119 -36.43 -42.33 -11.71
N GLU A 120 -35.18 -42.66 -11.42
CA GLU A 120 -34.14 -41.70 -11.00
C GLU A 120 -33.86 -40.66 -12.09
N TYR A 121 -34.00 -41.03 -13.37
CA TYR A 121 -33.82 -40.09 -14.48
C TYR A 121 -35.01 -39.14 -14.62
N GLU A 122 -36.24 -39.62 -14.42
CA GLU A 122 -37.43 -38.75 -14.40
C GLU A 122 -37.36 -37.74 -13.23
N GLN A 123 -37.01 -38.21 -12.03
CA GLN A 123 -36.80 -37.33 -10.86
C GLN A 123 -35.69 -36.29 -11.10
N MET A 124 -34.60 -36.71 -11.75
CA MET A 124 -33.51 -35.81 -12.11
C MET A 124 -33.98 -34.70 -13.06
N LEU A 125 -34.78 -35.02 -14.08
CA LEU A 125 -35.35 -34.03 -15.00
C LEU A 125 -36.33 -33.06 -14.31
N GLU A 126 -37.16 -33.55 -13.38
CA GLU A 126 -38.06 -32.70 -12.58
C GLU A 126 -37.26 -31.69 -11.75
N ILE A 127 -36.20 -32.14 -11.07
CA ILE A 127 -35.31 -31.26 -10.29
C ILE A 127 -34.62 -30.24 -11.21
N GLU A 128 -34.16 -30.65 -12.40
CA GLU A 128 -33.56 -29.72 -13.36
C GLU A 128 -34.52 -28.62 -13.80
N ASP A 129 -35.80 -28.95 -14.02
CA ASP A 129 -36.81 -27.95 -14.38
C ASP A 129 -37.11 -26.99 -13.22
N GLU A 130 -37.19 -27.47 -11.98
CA GLU A 130 -37.28 -26.62 -10.79
C GLU A 130 -36.05 -25.68 -10.67
N MET A 131 -34.85 -26.22 -10.89
CA MET A 131 -33.63 -25.42 -10.86
C MET A 131 -33.60 -24.35 -11.97
N LYS A 132 -34.12 -24.65 -13.17
CA LYS A 132 -34.23 -23.66 -14.26
C LYS A 132 -35.09 -22.47 -13.86
N GLU A 133 -36.25 -22.71 -13.25
CA GLU A 133 -37.12 -21.61 -12.79
C GLU A 133 -36.49 -20.83 -11.63
N LEU A 134 -35.88 -21.50 -10.64
CA LEU A 134 -35.15 -20.83 -9.56
C LEU A 134 -33.98 -19.96 -10.07
N ILE A 135 -33.22 -20.46 -11.06
CA ILE A 135 -32.13 -19.71 -11.68
C ILE A 135 -32.65 -18.48 -12.43
N LYS A 136 -33.78 -18.61 -13.12
CA LYS A 136 -34.43 -17.49 -13.82
C LYS A 136 -34.90 -16.42 -12.84
N GLU A 137 -35.55 -16.82 -11.74
CA GLU A 137 -35.95 -15.89 -10.66
C GLU A 137 -34.72 -15.17 -10.07
N TYR A 138 -33.70 -15.93 -9.70
CA TYR A 138 -32.44 -15.38 -9.19
C TYR A 138 -31.79 -14.38 -10.15
N LYS A 139 -31.76 -14.68 -11.46
CA LYS A 139 -31.26 -13.75 -12.49
C LYS A 139 -32.12 -12.48 -12.59
N GLY A 140 -33.43 -12.58 -12.42
CA GLY A 140 -34.34 -11.44 -12.36
C GLY A 140 -34.02 -10.51 -11.18
N VAL A 141 -33.84 -11.08 -9.98
CA VAL A 141 -33.43 -10.31 -8.79
C VAL A 141 -32.08 -9.63 -8.99
N LEU A 142 -31.11 -10.33 -9.58
CA LEU A 142 -29.81 -9.74 -9.92
C LEU A 142 -29.93 -8.57 -10.91
N ASP A 143 -30.84 -8.65 -11.88
CA ASP A 143 -31.05 -7.57 -12.85
C ASP A 143 -31.60 -6.31 -12.18
N GLU A 144 -32.54 -6.45 -11.25
CA GLU A 144 -33.04 -5.30 -10.47
C GLU A 144 -31.97 -4.70 -9.55
N LEU A 145 -31.14 -5.55 -8.92
CA LEU A 145 -30.00 -5.07 -8.12
C LEU A 145 -28.98 -4.31 -8.97
N ILE A 146 -28.66 -4.84 -10.16
CA ILE A 146 -27.76 -4.18 -11.12
C ILE A 146 -28.33 -2.84 -11.57
N LYS A 147 -29.64 -2.76 -11.87
CA LYS A 147 -30.32 -1.50 -12.20
C LYS A 147 -30.21 -0.49 -11.05
N THR A 148 -30.39 -0.94 -9.82
CA THR A 148 -30.25 -0.09 -8.62
C THR A 148 -28.87 0.54 -8.56
N ILE A 149 -27.80 -0.27 -8.68
CA ILE A 149 -26.41 0.23 -8.66
C ILE A 149 -26.14 1.20 -9.81
N ARG A 150 -26.67 0.91 -11.01
CA ARG A 150 -26.53 1.79 -12.18
C ARG A 150 -27.28 3.12 -12.03
N SER A 151 -28.31 3.17 -11.19
CA SER A 151 -29.09 4.38 -10.94
C SER A 151 -28.42 5.36 -9.97
N TRP A 152 -27.40 4.91 -9.23
CA TRP A 152 -26.71 5.76 -8.28
C TRP A 152 -25.99 6.93 -8.94
N ASN A 153 -26.26 8.13 -8.45
CA ASN A 153 -25.66 9.39 -8.86
C ASN A 153 -25.19 10.18 -7.64
N TRP A 154 -24.12 9.66 -6.99
CA TRP A 154 -23.56 10.18 -5.72
C TRP A 154 -24.43 9.99 -4.47
N ASP A 155 -25.48 9.19 -4.59
CA ASP A 155 -26.42 8.82 -3.53
C ASP A 155 -26.31 7.33 -3.14
N ASP A 156 -25.21 6.67 -3.51
CA ASP A 156 -24.89 5.35 -2.96
C ASP A 156 -24.66 5.42 -1.43
N PRO A 157 -24.74 4.29 -0.70
CA PRO A 157 -24.65 4.29 0.75
C PRO A 157 -23.39 4.95 1.32
N VAL A 158 -22.23 4.77 0.67
CA VAL A 158 -20.94 5.31 1.12
C VAL A 158 -20.89 6.82 0.85
N SER A 159 -21.28 7.26 -0.34
CA SER A 159 -21.31 8.69 -0.68
C SER A 159 -22.31 9.48 0.15
N THR A 160 -23.47 8.88 0.44
CA THR A 160 -24.49 9.48 1.31
C THR A 160 -24.02 9.62 2.76
N LEU A 161 -23.20 8.69 3.23
CA LEU A 161 -22.57 8.77 4.54
C LEU A 161 -21.52 9.89 4.56
N TYR A 162 -20.63 9.94 3.57
CA TYR A 162 -19.56 10.93 3.52
C TYR A 162 -20.05 12.35 3.28
N SER A 163 -21.11 12.57 2.52
CA SER A 163 -21.68 13.92 2.30
C SER A 163 -22.20 14.56 3.60
N LYS A 164 -22.57 13.75 4.59
CA LYS A 164 -22.99 14.22 5.92
C LYS A 164 -21.80 14.46 6.86
N ILE A 165 -20.71 13.73 6.65
CA ILE A 165 -19.53 13.75 7.54
C ILE A 165 -18.47 14.75 7.06
N PHE A 166 -18.23 14.92 5.77
CA PHE A 166 -17.17 15.82 5.28
C PHE A 166 -17.75 17.13 4.77
N THR A 167 -18.04 18.02 5.71
CA THR A 167 -18.36 19.42 5.46
C THR A 167 -17.08 20.23 5.12
N PRO A 168 -17.19 21.43 4.52
CA PRO A 168 -16.02 22.21 4.08
C PRO A 168 -14.97 22.48 5.18
N ASP A 169 -15.38 22.58 6.44
CA ASP A 169 -14.48 22.77 7.59
C ASP A 169 -13.64 21.54 7.94
N ARG A 170 -14.01 20.35 7.42
CA ARG A 170 -13.32 19.07 7.64
C ARG A 170 -12.45 18.65 6.46
N ILE A 171 -12.51 19.38 5.35
CA ILE A 171 -11.67 19.14 4.17
C ILE A 171 -10.58 20.21 4.15
N ILE A 172 -9.33 19.78 4.30
CA ILE A 172 -8.19 20.71 4.30
C ILE A 172 -7.53 20.65 2.94
N ASP A 173 -7.57 21.73 2.19
CA ASP A 173 -6.92 21.81 0.88
C ASP A 173 -5.74 22.80 0.91
N LEU A 174 -4.75 22.51 0.07
CA LEU A 174 -3.62 23.41 -0.14
C LEU A 174 -4.04 24.47 -1.16
N GLU A 175 -4.05 25.74 -0.76
CA GLU A 175 -4.29 26.85 -1.69
C GLU A 175 -3.05 27.06 -2.57
N LEU A 176 -3.02 26.41 -3.73
CA LEU A 176 -1.87 26.44 -4.64
C LEU A 176 -1.75 27.80 -5.33
N SER A 177 -0.81 28.62 -4.85
CA SER A 177 -0.25 29.72 -5.65
C SER A 177 0.86 29.20 -6.59
N LYS A 178 1.21 29.97 -7.62
CA LYS A 178 2.32 29.60 -8.53
C LYS A 178 3.65 29.42 -7.78
N GLU A 179 3.89 30.24 -6.77
CA GLU A 179 5.08 30.17 -5.92
C GLU A 179 5.08 28.90 -5.05
N LEU A 180 3.92 28.57 -4.46
CA LEU A 180 3.78 27.36 -3.65
C LEU A 180 3.91 26.11 -4.51
N GLU A 181 3.29 26.09 -5.69
CA GLU A 181 3.40 24.98 -6.65
C GLU A 181 4.85 24.73 -7.04
N LYS A 182 5.61 25.79 -7.35
CA LYS A 182 7.03 25.69 -7.64
C LYS A 182 7.82 25.14 -6.45
N THR A 183 7.55 25.65 -5.25
CA THR A 183 8.22 25.20 -4.02
C THR A 183 7.96 23.72 -3.74
N LEU A 184 6.70 23.29 -3.88
CA LEU A 184 6.29 21.90 -3.68
C LEU A 184 6.93 20.98 -4.73
N THR A 185 6.99 21.41 -5.99
CA THR A 185 7.59 20.64 -7.09
C THR A 185 9.10 20.50 -6.92
N ASP A 186 9.79 21.57 -6.51
CA ASP A 186 11.23 21.55 -6.26
C ASP A 186 11.58 20.63 -5.07
N ASP A 187 10.85 20.71 -3.94
CA ASP A 187 11.02 19.80 -2.79
C ASP A 187 10.70 18.35 -3.18
N PHE A 188 9.60 18.11 -3.89
CA PHE A 188 9.23 16.76 -4.33
C PHE A 188 10.28 16.12 -5.25
N SER A 189 10.81 16.89 -6.21
CA SER A 189 11.87 16.44 -7.11
C SER A 189 13.14 16.06 -6.33
N TRP A 190 13.54 16.89 -5.36
CA TRP A 190 14.69 16.61 -4.50
C TRP A 190 14.46 15.37 -3.62
N ARG A 191 13.26 15.19 -3.04
CA ARG A 191 12.91 13.99 -2.29
C ARG A 191 12.98 12.73 -3.15
N ASN A 192 12.46 12.79 -4.37
CA ASN A 192 12.47 11.68 -5.31
C ASN A 192 13.88 11.28 -5.76
N SER A 193 14.77 12.24 -6.01
CA SER A 193 16.14 11.92 -6.38
C SER A 193 16.88 11.18 -5.26
N HIS A 194 16.50 11.45 -4.01
CA HIS A 194 17.12 10.98 -2.78
C HIS A 194 16.36 9.89 -2.01
N ASN A 195 15.26 9.36 -2.56
CA ASN A 195 14.41 8.35 -1.93
C ASN A 195 13.84 8.74 -0.55
N ILE A 196 13.56 10.03 -0.37
CA ILE A 196 12.97 10.57 0.87
C ILE A 196 11.44 10.45 0.77
N PRO A 197 10.76 9.90 1.79
CA PRO A 197 9.31 9.71 1.76
C PRO A 197 8.50 11.01 1.98
N PRO A 198 7.18 10.98 1.69
CA PRO A 198 6.49 9.94 0.94
C PRO A 198 6.44 10.24 -0.58
N GLY A 199 6.18 9.22 -1.40
CA GLY A 199 5.86 9.36 -2.83
C GLY A 199 6.97 8.96 -3.81
N TYR A 200 8.20 8.74 -3.33
CA TYR A 200 9.33 8.38 -4.20
C TYR A 200 9.22 6.98 -4.83
N LYS A 201 8.41 6.08 -4.25
CA LYS A 201 8.13 4.77 -4.89
C LYS A 201 7.15 4.85 -6.04
N ASP A 202 6.37 5.91 -6.12
CA ASP A 202 5.30 6.07 -7.10
C ASP A 202 5.75 6.84 -8.37
N ASN A 203 7.06 7.00 -8.57
CA ASN A 203 7.65 7.66 -9.75
C ASN A 203 7.19 7.07 -11.10
N ALA A 204 6.67 5.84 -11.12
CA ALA A 204 6.11 5.19 -12.30
C ALA A 204 4.65 5.58 -12.61
N LYS A 205 3.93 6.22 -11.68
CA LYS A 205 2.54 6.66 -11.88
C LYS A 205 2.47 7.88 -12.80
N SER A 206 1.35 8.05 -13.50
CA SER A 206 1.14 9.16 -14.45
C SER A 206 1.20 10.56 -13.84
N ASN A 207 1.02 10.67 -12.52
CA ASN A 207 1.16 11.90 -11.72
C ASN A 207 2.51 11.98 -10.96
N GLY A 208 3.44 11.09 -11.25
CA GLY A 208 4.76 11.04 -10.63
C GLY A 208 4.77 10.70 -9.13
N GLY A 209 3.65 10.27 -8.53
CA GLY A 209 3.59 9.94 -7.10
C GLY A 209 3.40 11.14 -6.17
N ILE A 210 3.11 12.34 -6.71
CA ILE A 210 2.98 13.56 -5.91
C ILE A 210 1.78 13.54 -4.94
N GLY A 211 0.81 12.63 -5.14
CA GLY A 211 -0.40 12.51 -4.32
C GLY A 211 -0.09 12.34 -2.83
N ASP A 212 0.66 11.28 -2.48
CA ASP A 212 1.07 10.98 -1.10
C ASP A 212 1.85 12.15 -0.47
N TYR A 213 2.67 12.83 -1.27
CA TYR A 213 3.41 14.02 -0.83
C TYR A 213 2.48 15.21 -0.52
N LEU A 214 1.46 15.48 -1.34
CA LEU A 214 0.47 16.53 -1.07
C LEU A 214 -0.39 16.20 0.16
N ILE A 215 -0.77 14.93 0.32
CA ILE A 215 -1.44 14.42 1.53
C ILE A 215 -0.59 14.74 2.76
N TRP A 216 0.70 14.40 2.70
CA TRP A 216 1.64 14.67 3.78
C TRP A 216 1.80 16.15 4.11
N LYS A 217 1.99 17.03 3.12
CA LYS A 217 2.07 18.48 3.36
C LYS A 217 0.79 19.05 3.95
N THR A 218 -0.36 18.50 3.58
CA THR A 218 -1.65 18.88 4.17
C THR A 218 -1.75 18.46 5.64
N ILE A 219 -1.29 17.25 6.00
CA ILE A 219 -1.23 16.78 7.38
C ILE A 219 -0.36 17.72 8.24
N LEU A 220 0.81 18.10 7.75
CA LEU A 220 1.70 19.04 8.46
C LEU A 220 1.04 20.41 8.67
N GLN A 221 0.36 20.95 7.64
CA GLN A 221 -0.36 22.21 7.76
C GLN A 221 -1.50 22.13 8.78
N LEU A 222 -2.25 21.04 8.77
CA LEU A 222 -3.35 20.81 9.70
C LEU A 222 -2.83 20.73 11.15
N ALA A 223 -1.80 19.93 11.40
CA ALA A 223 -1.20 19.78 12.72
C ALA A 223 -0.67 21.12 13.26
N LYS A 224 0.06 21.89 12.45
CA LYS A 224 0.52 23.25 12.80
C LYS A 224 -0.63 24.18 13.19
N LYS A 225 -1.74 24.12 12.45
CA LYS A 225 -2.90 24.98 12.67
C LYS A 225 -3.66 24.60 13.94
N THR A 226 -3.84 23.31 14.20
CA THR A 226 -4.63 22.81 15.33
C THR A 226 -3.82 22.75 16.62
N LYS A 227 -2.49 22.63 16.51
CA LYS A 227 -1.60 22.32 17.64
C LYS A 227 -2.07 21.08 18.40
N LYS A 228 -2.61 20.09 17.67
CA LYS A 228 -2.95 18.75 18.19
C LYS A 228 -2.14 17.63 17.55
N ASP A 229 -1.92 16.56 18.30
CA ASP A 229 -1.34 15.33 17.78
C ASP A 229 -2.19 14.77 16.64
N VAL A 230 -1.58 13.96 15.77
CA VAL A 230 -2.27 13.41 14.60
C VAL A 230 -2.22 11.89 14.58
N ILE A 231 -3.38 11.28 14.34
CA ILE A 231 -3.49 9.89 13.89
C ILE A 231 -3.83 9.93 12.41
N PHE A 232 -2.88 9.52 11.57
CA PHE A 232 -3.10 9.29 10.15
C PHE A 232 -3.52 7.84 9.92
N VAL A 233 -4.76 7.64 9.48
CA VAL A 233 -5.34 6.32 9.25
C VAL A 233 -5.16 5.95 7.78
N THR A 234 -4.35 4.94 7.52
CA THR A 234 -4.08 4.41 6.18
C THR A 234 -3.81 2.91 6.24
N ASN A 235 -4.32 2.18 5.25
CA ASN A 235 -4.00 0.78 5.03
C ASN A 235 -2.75 0.60 4.13
N ASP A 236 -2.08 1.69 3.76
CA ASP A 236 -0.87 1.65 2.97
C ASP A 236 0.31 1.19 3.85
N LYS A 237 0.83 -0.01 3.55
CA LYS A 237 1.97 -0.62 4.27
C LYS A 237 3.27 -0.51 3.46
N LYS A 238 3.36 0.43 2.52
CA LYS A 238 4.54 0.62 1.66
C LYS A 238 5.75 1.13 2.46
N PRO A 239 6.96 0.93 1.89
CA PRO A 239 8.19 1.49 2.46
C PRO A 239 8.18 3.02 2.58
N ASP A 240 7.32 3.74 1.85
CA ASP A 240 7.15 5.19 1.95
C ASP A 240 6.59 5.62 3.30
N TRP A 241 5.78 4.78 3.93
CA TRP A 241 5.15 5.10 5.21
C TRP A 241 5.78 4.33 6.38
N TYR A 242 6.31 3.12 6.13
CA TYR A 242 6.85 2.25 7.18
C TYR A 242 8.25 1.71 6.88
N HIS A 243 9.07 1.57 7.92
CA HIS A 243 10.12 0.54 7.97
C HIS A 243 9.47 -0.83 8.03
N ARG A 244 9.98 -1.79 7.25
CA ARG A 244 9.40 -3.12 7.11
C ARG A 244 10.44 -4.20 7.36
N SER A 245 10.02 -5.30 7.98
CA SER A 245 10.78 -6.56 8.05
C SER A 245 9.94 -7.67 7.46
N ASN A 246 10.48 -8.45 6.53
CA ASN A 246 9.73 -9.51 5.82
C ASN A 246 8.36 -9.04 5.31
N ASN A 247 8.30 -7.84 4.72
CA ASN A 247 7.07 -7.16 4.27
C ASN A 247 6.04 -6.81 5.36
N ILE A 248 6.34 -7.04 6.64
CA ILE A 248 5.51 -6.63 7.77
C ILE A 248 5.92 -5.20 8.18
N PRO A 249 4.99 -4.23 8.26
CA PRO A 249 5.29 -2.90 8.78
C PRO A 249 5.68 -2.99 10.26
N LEU A 250 6.78 -2.35 10.63
CA LEU A 250 7.27 -2.31 12.01
C LEU A 250 7.05 -0.93 12.65
N TYR A 251 7.60 0.10 12.01
CA TYR A 251 7.58 1.47 12.52
C TYR A 251 7.31 2.44 11.38
N PRO A 252 6.62 3.57 11.64
CA PRO A 252 6.58 4.67 10.68
C PRO A 252 7.99 5.09 10.26
N ARG A 253 8.14 5.59 9.04
CA ARG A 253 9.42 6.12 8.54
C ARG A 253 9.92 7.23 9.45
N HIS A 254 11.16 7.10 9.92
CA HIS A 254 11.71 8.07 10.88
C HIS A 254 11.82 9.47 10.28
N GLU A 255 12.05 9.60 8.97
CA GLU A 255 12.04 10.87 8.25
C GLU A 255 10.71 11.62 8.43
N LEU A 256 9.58 10.89 8.37
CA LEU A 256 8.25 11.46 8.51
C LEU A 256 7.99 11.88 9.96
N VAL A 257 8.36 11.04 10.93
CA VAL A 257 8.19 11.35 12.35
C VAL A 257 9.03 12.56 12.75
N ALA A 258 10.29 12.62 12.31
CA ALA A 258 11.20 13.73 12.57
C ALA A 258 10.74 15.03 11.87
N GLU A 259 10.31 14.96 10.61
CA GLU A 259 9.71 16.11 9.91
C GLU A 259 8.45 16.58 10.63
N PHE A 260 7.54 15.69 10.98
CA PHE A 260 6.30 16.04 11.67
C PHE A 260 6.59 16.75 12.99
N SER A 261 7.38 16.14 13.87
CA SER A 261 7.71 16.72 15.17
C SER A 261 8.36 18.10 15.04
N ARG A 262 9.34 18.24 14.14
CA ARG A 262 10.02 19.53 13.88
C ARG A 262 9.04 20.60 13.41
N GLU A 263 8.23 20.28 12.41
CA GLU A 263 7.31 21.22 11.79
C GLU A 263 6.18 21.63 12.76
N THR A 264 5.87 20.78 13.74
CA THR A 264 4.75 20.97 14.67
C THR A 264 5.17 21.39 16.08
N GLN A 265 6.48 21.53 16.35
CA GLN A 265 7.03 21.88 17.67
C GLN A 265 6.80 20.78 18.73
N GLY A 266 7.04 19.52 18.36
CA GLY A 266 7.08 18.39 19.29
C GLY A 266 5.80 17.55 19.37
N GLN A 267 4.87 17.71 18.43
CA GLN A 267 3.62 16.94 18.42
C GLN A 267 3.84 15.51 17.91
N ILE A 268 2.95 14.62 18.31
CA ILE A 268 3.05 13.19 18.05
C ILE A 268 2.25 12.82 16.80
N LEU A 269 2.87 12.00 15.96
CA LEU A 269 2.25 11.37 14.80
C LEU A 269 2.15 9.87 15.02
N HIS A 270 0.95 9.33 14.85
CA HIS A 270 0.73 7.90 14.66
C HIS A 270 0.24 7.64 13.24
N ILE A 271 0.75 6.58 12.63
CA ILE A 271 0.25 6.03 11.36
C ILE A 271 -0.22 4.62 11.65
N MET A 272 -1.47 4.30 11.29
CA MET A 272 -2.03 2.97 11.57
C MET A 272 -3.12 2.55 10.58
N PRO A 273 -3.34 1.23 10.42
CA PRO A 273 -4.47 0.67 9.69
C PRO A 273 -5.82 1.03 10.32
N LEU A 274 -6.88 0.95 9.52
CA LEU A 274 -8.24 1.24 9.99
C LEU A 274 -8.69 0.25 11.07
N SER A 275 -8.39 -1.04 10.93
CA SER A 275 -8.72 -2.05 11.94
C SER A 275 -8.18 -1.68 13.32
N SER A 276 -6.89 -1.36 13.40
CA SER A 276 -6.22 -0.95 14.65
C SER A 276 -6.79 0.34 15.21
N PHE A 277 -7.11 1.31 14.35
CA PHE A 277 -7.74 2.55 14.74
C PHE A 277 -9.12 2.32 15.37
N LEU A 278 -9.96 1.49 14.75
CA LEU A 278 -11.31 1.21 15.23
C LEU A 278 -11.33 0.40 16.53
N THR A 279 -10.33 -0.44 16.77
CA THR A 279 -10.12 -1.11 18.07
C THR A 279 -10.02 -0.11 19.21
N CYS A 280 -9.45 1.08 18.98
CA CYS A 280 -9.35 2.12 20.00
C CYS A 280 -10.72 2.72 20.42
N PHE A 281 -11.78 2.44 19.66
CA PHE A 281 -13.16 2.93 19.86
C PHE A 281 -14.16 1.79 20.16
N ASP A 282 -13.67 0.64 20.62
CA ASP A 282 -14.51 -0.49 21.09
C ASP A 282 -15.51 -1.01 20.04
N VAL A 283 -15.12 -0.99 18.76
CA VAL A 283 -15.93 -1.54 17.66
C VAL A 283 -16.08 -3.06 17.78
N GLU A 284 -17.25 -3.56 17.38
CA GLU A 284 -17.59 -5.00 17.37
C GLU A 284 -16.53 -5.87 16.69
N ALA A 285 -16.17 -6.98 17.34
CA ALA A 285 -15.10 -7.88 16.91
C ALA A 285 -15.35 -8.50 15.51
N THR A 286 -16.62 -8.67 15.13
CA THR A 286 -17.01 -9.18 13.81
C THR A 286 -16.64 -8.21 12.69
N ALA A 287 -16.87 -6.91 12.90
CA ALA A 287 -16.49 -5.86 11.96
C ALA A 287 -14.97 -5.72 11.86
N LEU A 288 -14.27 -5.77 13.00
CA LEU A 288 -12.80 -5.74 13.03
C LEU A 288 -12.19 -6.92 12.25
N SER A 289 -12.72 -8.12 12.45
CA SER A 289 -12.26 -9.32 11.74
C SER A 289 -12.45 -9.21 10.22
N GLU A 290 -13.58 -8.66 9.76
CA GLU A 290 -13.81 -8.41 8.32
C GLU A 290 -12.77 -7.43 7.76
N LEU A 291 -12.49 -6.34 8.48
CA LEU A 291 -11.53 -5.31 8.06
C LEU A 291 -10.10 -5.84 8.02
N GLU A 292 -9.67 -6.59 9.04
CA GLU A 292 -8.34 -7.20 9.07
C GLU A 292 -8.13 -8.18 7.91
N ASN A 293 -9.17 -8.95 7.55
CA ASN A 293 -9.11 -9.88 6.42
C ASN A 293 -8.99 -9.12 5.09
N ARG A 294 -9.71 -7.99 4.94
CA ARG A 294 -9.56 -7.13 3.76
C ARG A 294 -8.17 -6.51 3.66
N GLU A 295 -7.64 -6.01 4.78
CA GLU A 295 -6.29 -5.44 4.84
C GLU A 295 -5.18 -6.46 4.50
N LYS A 296 -5.36 -7.73 4.88
CA LYS A 296 -4.46 -8.83 4.51
C LYS A 296 -4.57 -9.14 3.02
N GLN A 297 -5.79 -9.27 2.50
CA GLN A 297 -6.03 -9.55 1.08
C GLN A 297 -5.44 -8.46 0.17
N ASP A 298 -5.63 -7.17 0.50
CA ASP A 298 -5.06 -6.05 -0.25
C ASP A 298 -3.53 -6.08 -0.25
N SER A 299 -2.92 -6.53 0.85
CA SER A 299 -1.47 -6.69 0.97
C SER A 299 -0.94 -7.81 0.04
N GLU A 300 -1.66 -8.93 -0.04
CA GLU A 300 -1.33 -10.06 -0.92
C GLU A 300 -1.50 -9.69 -2.40
N ASP A 301 -2.62 -9.06 -2.76
CA ASP A 301 -2.88 -8.62 -4.14
C ASP A 301 -1.82 -7.62 -4.64
N THR A 302 -1.37 -6.72 -3.77
CA THR A 302 -0.28 -5.79 -4.07
C THR A 302 1.03 -6.53 -4.34
N MET A 303 1.37 -7.55 -3.54
CA MET A 303 2.56 -8.37 -3.79
C MET A 303 2.47 -9.12 -5.13
N VAL A 304 1.30 -9.66 -5.47
CA VAL A 304 1.08 -10.36 -6.75
C VAL A 304 1.22 -9.40 -7.94
N LEU A 305 0.74 -8.16 -7.81
CA LEU A 305 0.89 -7.13 -8.84
C LEU A 305 2.37 -6.74 -9.04
N ASP A 306 3.11 -6.50 -7.96
CA ASP A 306 4.55 -6.24 -8.01
C ASP A 306 5.29 -7.38 -8.74
N ILE A 307 4.92 -8.64 -8.44
CA ILE A 307 5.50 -9.82 -9.10
C ILE A 307 5.13 -9.87 -10.59
N LYS A 308 3.90 -9.52 -10.98
CA LYS A 308 3.49 -9.45 -12.40
C LYS A 308 4.23 -8.36 -13.16
N GLU A 309 4.47 -7.21 -12.54
CA GLU A 309 5.28 -6.15 -13.17
C GLU A 309 6.71 -6.61 -13.34
N ILE A 310 7.32 -7.20 -12.30
CA ILE A 310 8.64 -7.80 -12.37
C ILE A 310 8.70 -8.86 -13.48
N SER A 311 7.70 -9.76 -13.55
CA SER A 311 7.65 -10.83 -14.54
C SER A 311 7.51 -10.29 -15.95
N LYS A 312 6.69 -9.26 -16.21
CA LYS A 312 6.57 -8.65 -17.55
C LYS A 312 7.89 -8.10 -18.08
N VAL A 313 8.70 -7.50 -17.20
CA VAL A 313 10.02 -6.95 -17.58
C VAL A 313 11.03 -8.07 -17.80
N ILE A 314 10.99 -9.15 -17.00
CA ILE A 314 11.82 -10.35 -17.21
C ILE A 314 11.39 -11.07 -18.51
N SER A 315 10.10 -11.25 -18.75
CA SER A 315 9.54 -11.95 -19.92
C SER A 315 9.80 -11.23 -21.26
N HIS A 316 9.97 -9.91 -21.28
CA HIS A 316 10.34 -9.19 -22.51
C HIS A 316 11.76 -9.48 -23.00
N LYS A 317 12.63 -10.09 -22.18
CA LYS A 317 14.01 -10.44 -22.55
C LYS A 317 14.25 -11.94 -22.75
N TRP A 318 13.30 -12.80 -22.40
CA TRP A 318 13.48 -14.27 -22.38
C TRP A 318 12.31 -15.02 -23.04
N MET A 319 11.79 -14.51 -24.17
CA MET A 319 10.85 -15.26 -25.02
C MET A 319 11.58 -15.88 -26.22
N GLN A 320 12.15 -17.06 -25.99
CA GLN A 320 11.92 -18.21 -26.86
C GLN A 320 11.40 -19.32 -25.94
N GLU A 321 10.25 -19.86 -26.31
CA GLU A 321 9.57 -21.02 -25.73
C GLU A 321 8.50 -20.79 -24.64
N GLU A 322 7.30 -21.23 -25.05
CA GLU A 322 6.07 -21.59 -24.32
C GLU A 322 5.02 -20.52 -23.94
N LYS A 323 4.02 -20.45 -24.83
CA LYS A 323 2.65 -20.03 -24.56
C LYS A 323 1.98 -21.02 -23.59
N ASN A 324 1.91 -20.68 -22.30
CA ASN A 324 0.72 -20.92 -21.47
C ASN A 324 0.86 -20.22 -20.11
N HIS A 325 0.39 -18.97 -20.06
CA HIS A 325 0.31 -18.15 -18.85
C HIS A 325 -0.82 -18.59 -17.93
N ARG A 326 -0.63 -19.64 -17.11
CA ARG A 326 -1.52 -19.89 -15.96
C ARG A 326 -0.87 -20.37 -14.65
N ASP A 327 0.45 -20.52 -14.55
CA ASP A 327 1.09 -20.95 -13.31
C ASP A 327 1.92 -19.82 -12.65
N TYR A 328 1.24 -18.96 -11.90
CA TYR A 328 1.88 -17.87 -11.14
C TYR A 328 2.79 -18.40 -10.02
N THR A 329 2.46 -19.56 -9.43
CA THR A 329 3.29 -20.20 -8.40
C THR A 329 4.69 -20.55 -8.93
N ARG A 330 4.76 -21.02 -10.19
CA ARG A 330 6.03 -21.34 -10.84
C ARG A 330 6.86 -20.08 -11.12
N LEU A 331 6.22 -18.99 -11.56
CA LEU A 331 6.88 -17.70 -11.76
C LEU A 331 7.42 -17.11 -10.45
N ILE A 332 6.67 -17.22 -9.35
CA ILE A 332 7.11 -16.79 -8.02
C ILE A 332 8.37 -17.56 -7.62
N SER A 333 8.32 -18.90 -7.71
CA SER A 333 9.47 -19.76 -7.40
C SER A 333 10.70 -19.41 -8.21
N MET A 334 10.55 -19.15 -9.51
CA MET A 334 11.67 -18.80 -10.39
C MET A 334 12.29 -17.44 -10.06
N VAL A 335 11.47 -16.42 -9.75
CA VAL A 335 12.00 -15.10 -9.38
C VAL A 335 12.71 -15.16 -8.03
N GLU A 336 12.19 -15.93 -7.08
CA GLU A 336 12.85 -16.18 -5.80
C GLU A 336 14.17 -16.96 -5.96
N GLU A 337 14.23 -17.91 -6.88
CA GLU A 337 15.45 -18.65 -7.23
C GLU A 337 16.53 -17.72 -7.80
N ILE A 338 16.18 -16.85 -8.75
CA ILE A 338 17.10 -15.84 -9.31
C ILE A 338 17.61 -14.89 -8.22
N ILE A 339 16.73 -14.43 -7.33
CA ILE A 339 17.13 -13.57 -6.21
C ILE A 339 18.07 -14.33 -5.27
N GLY A 340 17.78 -15.61 -5.00
CA GLY A 340 18.65 -16.52 -4.24
C GLY A 340 20.04 -16.61 -4.85
N GLU A 341 20.14 -16.96 -6.14
CA GLU A 341 21.41 -17.06 -6.87
C GLU A 341 22.23 -15.77 -6.82
N MET A 342 21.59 -14.61 -7.00
CA MET A 342 22.26 -13.31 -6.89
C MET A 342 22.82 -13.06 -5.48
N THR A 343 22.03 -13.42 -4.47
CA THR A 343 22.39 -13.23 -3.06
C THR A 343 23.54 -14.17 -2.69
N ASP A 344 23.45 -15.44 -3.07
CA ASP A 344 24.44 -16.48 -2.76
C ASP A 344 25.77 -16.19 -3.45
N TRP A 345 25.74 -15.78 -4.73
CA TRP A 345 26.95 -15.35 -5.43
C TRP A 345 27.60 -14.16 -4.73
N PHE A 346 26.81 -13.16 -4.33
CA PHE A 346 27.34 -11.98 -3.66
C PHE A 346 28.01 -12.37 -2.34
N LEU A 347 27.37 -13.21 -1.52
CA LEU A 347 27.92 -13.70 -0.25
C LEU A 347 29.16 -14.60 -0.43
N SER A 348 29.38 -15.16 -1.62
CA SER A 348 30.60 -15.93 -1.93
C SER A 348 31.80 -15.06 -2.29
N GLU A 349 31.57 -13.79 -2.65
CA GLU A 349 32.60 -12.85 -3.10
C GLU A 349 32.80 -11.68 -2.13
N TYR A 350 31.81 -11.41 -1.27
CA TYR A 350 31.78 -10.28 -0.37
C TYR A 350 31.34 -10.70 1.03
N GLU A 351 31.91 -10.04 2.03
CA GLU A 351 31.59 -10.24 3.43
C GLU A 351 31.44 -8.92 4.17
N THR A 352 30.95 -9.01 5.41
CA THR A 352 30.79 -7.83 6.26
C THR A 352 32.14 -7.26 6.70
N PRO A 353 32.27 -5.94 6.86
CA PRO A 353 33.47 -5.29 7.39
C PRO A 353 33.94 -5.89 8.73
N ALA A 354 33.02 -6.37 9.56
CA ALA A 354 33.30 -7.06 10.81
C ALA A 354 34.26 -8.26 10.70
N ASN A 355 34.25 -8.93 9.54
CA ASN A 355 35.06 -10.11 9.28
C ASN A 355 36.31 -9.80 8.44
N ALA A 356 36.37 -8.59 7.88
CA ALA A 356 37.33 -8.22 6.84
C ALA A 356 38.37 -7.18 7.32
N VAL A 357 37.94 -6.20 8.10
CA VAL A 357 38.73 -4.98 8.35
C VAL A 357 38.75 -4.60 9.82
N PHE A 358 39.85 -3.98 10.25
CA PHE A 358 40.05 -3.61 11.66
C PHE A 358 39.05 -2.55 12.09
N TYR A 359 38.44 -2.74 13.26
CA TYR A 359 37.56 -1.77 13.88
C TYR A 359 38.37 -0.85 14.82
N ASP A 360 38.39 0.45 14.54
CA ASP A 360 38.99 1.43 15.45
C ASP A 360 37.94 1.94 16.45
N GLY A 361 38.07 1.51 17.70
CA GLY A 361 37.18 1.91 18.79
C GLY A 361 37.30 3.37 19.24
N ARG A 362 38.30 4.12 18.78
CA ARG A 362 38.43 5.57 19.06
C ARG A 362 37.70 6.43 18.05
N GLU A 363 37.75 6.05 16.77
CA GLU A 363 37.05 6.76 15.67
C GLU A 363 35.64 6.21 15.41
N GLY A 364 35.34 5.00 15.92
CA GLY A 364 34.01 4.39 15.82
C GLY A 364 33.68 3.89 14.42
N GLY A 365 34.62 3.22 13.75
CA GLY A 365 34.45 2.76 12.37
C GLY A 365 35.41 1.66 11.94
N TYR A 366 35.05 0.99 10.85
CA TYR A 366 35.91 0.03 10.16
C TYR A 366 36.92 0.76 9.28
N GLN A 367 38.18 0.31 9.32
CA GLN A 367 39.29 0.91 8.57
C GLN A 367 39.56 0.09 7.31
N TYR A 368 39.21 0.64 6.16
CA TYR A 368 39.37 -0.02 4.86
C TYR A 368 40.72 0.37 4.25
N PHE A 369 41.65 -0.58 4.11
CA PHE A 369 43.00 -0.30 3.61
C PHE A 369 43.12 -0.45 2.08
N ASN A 370 42.29 -1.30 1.47
CA ASN A 370 42.34 -1.63 0.04
C ASN A 370 41.01 -1.38 -0.71
N GLY A 371 40.32 -0.28 -0.40
CA GLY A 371 39.12 0.14 -1.15
C GLY A 371 38.10 0.87 -0.28
N GLU A 372 37.03 1.37 -0.90
CA GLU A 372 35.84 1.86 -0.18
C GLU A 372 34.83 0.71 0.02
N PRO A 373 33.96 0.77 1.05
CA PRO A 373 32.86 -0.18 1.19
C PRO A 373 31.99 -0.17 -0.08
N CYS A 374 31.61 -1.36 -0.53
CA CYS A 374 30.84 -1.50 -1.77
C CYS A 374 29.34 -1.54 -1.50
N ASP A 375 28.56 -0.89 -2.37
CA ASP A 375 27.10 -1.02 -2.35
C ASP A 375 26.70 -2.31 -3.10
N PRO A 376 25.98 -3.25 -2.44
CA PRO A 376 25.50 -4.46 -3.10
C PRO A 376 24.67 -4.20 -4.36
N PHE A 377 23.97 -3.07 -4.43
CA PHE A 377 23.21 -2.67 -5.61
C PHE A 377 24.11 -2.42 -6.80
N ASP A 378 25.23 -1.72 -6.61
CA ASP A 378 26.12 -1.35 -7.72
C ASP A 378 26.90 -2.57 -8.22
N VAL A 379 27.34 -3.41 -7.30
CA VAL A 379 28.00 -4.68 -7.61
C VAL A 379 27.06 -5.62 -8.35
N LEU A 380 25.84 -5.84 -7.82
CA LEU A 380 24.86 -6.70 -8.47
C LEU A 380 24.36 -6.09 -9.79
N SER A 381 24.21 -4.77 -9.89
CA SER A 381 23.86 -4.08 -11.15
C SER A 381 24.92 -4.28 -12.22
N SER A 382 26.19 -4.32 -11.84
CA SER A 382 27.31 -4.54 -12.75
C SER A 382 27.45 -6.01 -13.14
N LYS A 383 27.24 -6.93 -12.19
CA LYS A 383 27.33 -8.38 -12.42
C LYS A 383 26.15 -8.95 -13.20
N TYR A 384 24.96 -8.43 -12.94
CA TYR A 384 23.69 -8.94 -13.45
C TYR A 384 22.94 -7.92 -14.34
N PRO A 385 23.59 -7.30 -15.34
CA PRO A 385 23.00 -6.23 -16.15
C PRO A 385 21.82 -6.72 -17.01
N GLN A 386 21.70 -8.04 -17.19
CA GLN A 386 20.59 -8.67 -17.91
C GLN A 386 19.27 -8.57 -17.14
N TYR A 387 19.31 -8.43 -15.81
CA TYR A 387 18.11 -8.40 -14.97
C TYR A 387 17.60 -6.98 -14.73
N PRO A 388 16.28 -6.79 -14.58
CA PRO A 388 15.71 -5.50 -14.24
C PRO A 388 16.23 -4.97 -12.91
N LYS A 389 16.42 -3.65 -12.82
CA LYS A 389 16.83 -2.97 -11.56
C LYS A 389 15.92 -3.33 -10.38
N ILE A 390 14.63 -3.62 -10.61
CA ILE A 390 13.71 -4.03 -9.54
C ILE A 390 14.05 -5.40 -8.92
N VAL A 391 14.55 -6.35 -9.71
CA VAL A 391 15.03 -7.67 -9.23
C VAL A 391 16.33 -7.49 -8.45
N ILE A 392 17.25 -6.70 -9.02
CA ILE A 392 18.53 -6.37 -8.39
C ILE A 392 18.31 -5.64 -7.05
N ASN A 393 17.35 -4.72 -7.00
CA ASN A 393 16.99 -4.02 -5.77
C ASN A 393 16.36 -4.96 -4.73
N LYS A 394 15.60 -5.99 -5.14
CA LYS A 394 15.11 -7.03 -4.21
C LYS A 394 16.26 -7.87 -3.63
N ALA A 395 17.20 -8.32 -4.46
CA ALA A 395 18.39 -9.05 -4.00
C ALA A 395 19.28 -8.20 -3.08
N THR A 396 19.51 -6.94 -3.46
CA THR A 396 20.23 -5.94 -2.64
C THR A 396 19.58 -5.78 -1.28
N LYS A 397 18.25 -5.61 -1.23
CA LYS A 397 17.52 -5.50 0.04
C LYS A 397 17.65 -6.75 0.89
N ARG A 398 17.65 -7.94 0.28
CA ARG A 398 17.84 -9.21 0.99
C ARG A 398 19.22 -9.28 1.64
N LEU A 399 20.28 -8.86 0.92
CA LEU A 399 21.63 -8.76 1.47
C LEU A 399 21.70 -7.77 2.63
N ARG A 400 21.17 -6.56 2.44
CA ARG A 400 21.17 -5.51 3.49
C ARG A 400 20.40 -5.91 4.73
N ALA A 401 19.31 -6.66 4.57
CA ALA A 401 18.52 -7.14 5.69
C ALA A 401 19.25 -8.20 6.54
N LEU A 402 20.16 -8.96 5.94
CA LEU A 402 20.90 -10.01 6.64
C LEU A 402 22.11 -9.47 7.38
N TYR A 403 22.80 -8.45 6.83
CA TYR A 403 24.15 -8.10 7.29
C TYR A 403 24.51 -6.60 7.26
N GLY A 404 23.58 -5.69 6.91
CA GLY A 404 23.80 -4.24 6.93
C GLY A 404 24.18 -3.60 5.60
N GLU A 405 24.52 -2.31 5.62
CA GLU A 405 24.72 -1.48 4.42
C GLU A 405 26.12 -1.62 3.79
N ASP A 406 27.16 -1.88 4.60
CA ASP A 406 28.56 -1.88 4.17
C ASP A 406 29.09 -3.29 3.91
N TRP A 407 29.83 -3.45 2.82
CA TRP A 407 30.37 -4.73 2.35
C TRP A 407 31.80 -4.59 1.83
N VAL A 408 32.61 -5.64 2.00
CA VAL A 408 34.00 -5.70 1.53
C VAL A 408 34.19 -6.95 0.69
N ARG A 409 34.98 -6.85 -0.37
CA ARG A 409 35.31 -8.01 -1.20
C ARG A 409 36.28 -8.92 -0.46
N ILE A 410 36.01 -10.22 -0.48
CA ILE A 410 36.85 -11.23 0.17
C ILE A 410 38.24 -11.19 -0.48
N GLY A 411 39.27 -10.97 0.33
CA GLY A 411 40.67 -10.87 -0.12
C GLY A 411 41.19 -9.46 -0.37
N ASP A 412 40.33 -8.43 -0.37
CA ASP A 412 40.71 -7.01 -0.48
C ASP A 412 40.84 -6.35 0.90
N TYR A 413 41.65 -6.94 1.80
CA TYR A 413 41.89 -6.42 3.16
C TYR A 413 43.04 -5.41 3.24
#